data_AF-F3CEQ9-F1
#
_entry.id   AF-F3CEQ9-F1
#
_cell.length_a   1.000
_cell.length_b   1.000
_cell.length_c   1.000
_cell.angle_alpha   90.00
_cell.angle_beta   90.00
_cell.angle_gamma   90.00
#
_symmetry.space_group_name_H-M   'P 1'
#
loop_
_entity.id
_entity.type
_entity.pdbx_description
1 polymer ?
#
loop_
_entity_poly.entity_id
_entity_poly.type
_entity_poly.pdbx_seq_one_letter_code
_entity_poly.pdbx_strand_id
1 'polypeptide(L)' 'MYRDRIRLPSLMSKVMSAADAAALIEDGMTVGMSGFTRAGEAKAVPHALA' A
#
# COMPACT_ATOMS: atom_id res chain seq x y z
N MET A 1 -5.18 -0.84 -16.96
CA MET A 1 -4.49 -0.16 -15.84
C MET A 1 -3.83 -1.15 -14.88
N TYR A 2 -4.54 -1.97 -14.11
CA TYR A 2 -3.87 -2.92 -13.19
C TYR A 2 -3.12 -4.04 -13.92
N ARG A 3 -3.69 -4.63 -14.98
CA ARG A 3 -3.05 -5.72 -15.75
C ARG A 3 -1.75 -5.32 -16.44
N ASP A 4 -1.57 -4.03 -16.75
CA ASP A 4 -0.33 -3.50 -17.35
C ASP A 4 0.78 -3.28 -16.31
N ARG A 5 0.40 -3.11 -15.04
CA ARG A 5 1.31 -2.84 -13.91
C ARG A 5 1.62 -4.10 -13.09
N ILE A 6 0.62 -4.97 -12.91
CA ILE A 6 0.69 -6.23 -12.17
C ILE A 6 0.74 -7.37 -13.19
N ARG A 7 1.97 -7.73 -13.62
CA ARG A 7 2.19 -8.68 -14.72
C ARG A 7 2.10 -10.16 -14.32
N LEU A 8 2.10 -10.45 -13.02
CA LEU A 8 1.89 -11.79 -12.48
C LEU A 8 0.40 -11.97 -12.12
N PRO A 9 -0.39 -12.77 -12.85
CA PRO A 9 -1.85 -12.81 -12.70
C PRO A 9 -2.33 -13.18 -11.29
N SER A 10 -1.61 -14.05 -10.58
CA SER A 10 -2.00 -14.50 -9.23
C SER A 10 -2.02 -13.36 -8.22
N LEU A 11 -1.22 -12.29 -8.40
CA LEU A 11 -1.19 -11.15 -7.50
C LEU A 11 -2.43 -10.24 -7.59
N MET A 12 -3.23 -10.37 -8.65
CA MET A 12 -4.51 -9.65 -8.75
C MET A 12 -5.45 -9.99 -7.60
N SER A 13 -5.34 -11.20 -7.03
CA SER A 13 -6.12 -11.64 -5.86
C SER A 13 -5.83 -10.85 -4.58
N LYS A 14 -4.70 -10.13 -4.53
CA LYS A 14 -4.28 -9.33 -3.36
C LYS A 14 -4.65 -7.86 -3.47
N VAL A 15 -5.29 -7.44 -4.56
CA VAL A 15 -5.74 -6.06 -4.73
C VAL A 15 -6.92 -5.82 -3.78
N MET A 16 -6.80 -4.80 -2.93
CA MET A 16 -7.81 -4.43 -1.93
C MET A 16 -7.84 -2.89 -1.77
N SER A 17 -8.77 -2.40 -0.95
CA SER A 17 -8.87 -0.96 -0.67
C SER A 17 -7.71 -0.47 0.21
N ALA A 18 -7.48 0.84 0.23
CA ALA A 18 -6.46 1.43 1.11
C ALA A 18 -6.81 1.25 2.60
N ALA A 19 -8.10 1.26 2.95
CA ALA A 19 -8.56 1.05 4.31
C ALA A 19 -8.34 -0.40 4.76
N ASP A 20 -8.67 -1.38 3.92
CA ASP A 20 -8.42 -2.80 4.23
C ASP A 20 -6.92 -3.08 4.42
N ALA A 21 -6.08 -2.44 3.61
CA ALA A 21 -4.63 -2.54 3.74
C ALA A 21 -4.10 -1.84 5.01
N ALA A 22 -4.66 -0.67 5.38
CA ALA A 22 -4.29 0.05 6.60
C ALA A 22 -4.67 -0.73 7.86
N ALA A 23 -5.78 -1.47 7.83
CA ALA A 23 -6.23 -2.34 8.93
C ALA A 23 -5.26 -3.50 9.24
N LEU A 24 -4.29 -3.79 8.35
CA LEU A 24 -3.22 -4.76 8.60
C LEU A 24 -2.06 -4.18 9.45
N ILE A 25 -2.04 -2.87 9.67
CA ILE A 25 -1.04 -2.18 10.50
C ILE A 25 -1.64 -1.96 11.88
N GLU A 26 -1.02 -2.54 12.89
CA GLU A 26 -1.52 -2.55 14.26
C GLU A 26 -0.66 -1.70 15.20
N ASP A 27 -1.19 -1.42 16.39
CA ASP A 27 -0.48 -0.66 17.42
C ASP A 27 0.84 -1.33 17.81
N GLY A 28 1.87 -0.50 18.06
CA GLY A 28 3.21 -0.95 18.41
C GLY A 28 4.08 -1.45 17.24
N MET A 29 3.56 -1.51 16.00
CA MET A 29 4.36 -1.91 14.83
C MET A 29 5.36 -0.83 14.39
N THR A 30 6.57 -1.25 14.02
CA THR A 30 7.51 -0.40 13.27
C THR A 30 7.27 -0.58 11.77
N VAL A 31 6.91 0.50 11.07
CA VAL A 31 6.57 0.46 9.64
C VAL A 31 7.64 1.17 8.81
N GLY A 32 8.23 0.46 7.85
CA GLY A 32 9.12 1.03 6.84
C GLY A 32 8.33 1.43 5.58
N MET A 33 8.50 2.66 5.13
CA MET A 33 7.80 3.20 3.95
C MET A 33 8.79 3.76 2.93
N SER A 34 8.44 3.68 1.64
CA SER A 34 9.17 4.36 0.59
C SER A 34 8.93 5.87 0.64
N GLY A 35 9.86 6.65 0.09
CA GLY A 35 9.74 8.09 -0.03
C GLY A 35 11.05 8.80 0.32
N PHE A 36 11.53 9.67 -0.56
CA PHE A 36 12.68 10.52 -0.29
C PHE A 36 12.49 11.86 -0.99
N THR A 37 12.68 12.97 -0.27
CA THR A 37 12.56 14.33 -0.85
C THR A 37 11.26 14.55 -1.65
N ARG A 38 10.11 14.07 -1.15
CA ARG A 38 8.77 14.13 -1.79
C ARG A 38 8.58 13.26 -3.04
N ALA A 39 9.52 12.37 -3.36
CA ALA A 39 9.43 11.46 -4.49
C ALA A 39 9.28 10.00 -4.03
N GLY A 40 8.39 9.25 -4.69
CA GLY A 40 8.24 7.79 -4.48
C GLY A 40 7.52 7.36 -3.21
N GLU A 41 6.92 8.29 -2.46
CA GLU A 41 6.20 7.97 -1.22
C GLU A 41 4.87 7.24 -1.47
N ALA A 42 4.57 6.28 -0.59
CA ALA A 42 3.24 5.72 -0.45
C ALA A 42 2.29 6.80 0.09
N LYS A 43 1.07 6.88 -0.46
CA LYS A 43 0.13 7.98 -0.16
C LYS A 43 -1.21 7.50 0.40
N ALA A 44 -1.90 6.63 -0.34
CA ALA A 44 -3.28 6.25 -0.01
C ALA A 44 -3.42 5.47 1.31
N VAL A 45 -2.55 4.47 1.56
CA VAL A 45 -2.60 3.65 2.78
C VAL A 45 -2.22 4.48 4.02
N PRO A 46 -1.13 5.27 4.04
CA PRO A 46 -0.84 6.16 5.16
C PRO A 46 -1.94 7.17 5.45
N HIS A 47 -2.62 7.68 4.42
CA HIS A 47 -3.76 8.58 4.61
C HIS A 47 -4.98 7.89 5.22
N ALA A 48 -5.21 6.61 4.90
CA ALA A 48 -6.31 5.82 5.46
C ALA A 48 -6.02 5.28 6.88
N LEU A 49 -4.76 5.28 7.29
CA LEU A 49 -4.33 4.90 8.64
C LEU A 49 -4.55 6.03 9.67
N ALA A 50 -4.64 7.29 9.20
CA ALA A 50 -4.72 8.50 10.01
C ALA A 50 -6.13 8.82 10.51
#